data_AF-A0A7S4BBV8-F1
#
_entry.id   AF-A0A7S4BBV8-F1
#
_cell.length_a   1.000
_cell.length_b   1.000
_cell.length_c   1.000
_cell.angle_alpha   90.00
_cell.angle_beta   90.00
_cell.angle_gamma   90.00
#
_symmetry.space_group_name_H-M   'P 1'
#
loop_
_entity.id
_entity.type
_entity.pdbx_description
1 polymer ?
#
loop_
_entity_poly.entity_id
_entity_poly.type
_entity_poly.pdbx_seq_one_letter_code
_entity_poly.pdbx_strand_id
1 'polypeptide(L)'
;VNLSALKSSTPMLSMSSDTHSISYSPSNLSTSTVAPASRLRLRKEEWALDRNYPNCHLCKEPFTFFNRRHHCRSCGLVFCEKCSSSSLSMSTHAEGGSDGVAIVRVRVCLTCAQLHGS
;
A
#
# COMPACT_ATOMS: atom_id res chain seq x y z
N VAL A 1 -6.51 -4.84 55.29
CA VAL A 1 -6.38 -5.26 53.87
C VAL A 1 -7.23 -6.51 53.67
N ASN A 2 -8.04 -6.59 52.61
CA ASN A 2 -9.18 -7.53 52.55
C ASN A 2 -9.04 -8.62 51.45
N LEU A 3 -9.97 -9.57 51.49
CA LEU A 3 -9.94 -10.94 51.00
C LEU A 3 -10.08 -11.16 49.47
N SER A 4 -9.39 -12.20 48.97
CA SER A 4 -9.84 -13.26 48.03
C SER A 4 -10.61 -12.96 46.71
N ALA A 5 -10.03 -13.51 45.63
CA ALA A 5 -10.64 -14.48 44.70
C ALA A 5 -11.58 -14.09 43.52
N LEU A 6 -11.15 -14.58 42.34
CA LEU A 6 -11.92 -15.28 41.27
C LEU A 6 -12.85 -14.56 40.26
N LYS A 7 -12.56 -14.87 38.97
CA LYS A 7 -13.48 -15.18 37.83
C LYS A 7 -14.18 -14.06 37.03
N SER A 8 -13.65 -13.85 35.82
CA SER A 8 -14.31 -14.13 34.51
C SER A 8 -15.70 -13.54 34.17
N SER A 9 -15.71 -12.59 33.22
CA SER A 9 -16.74 -12.50 32.16
C SER A 9 -16.30 -11.64 30.95
N THR A 10 -16.25 -12.27 29.76
CA THR A 10 -16.27 -11.63 28.42
C THR A 10 -17.74 -11.42 27.98
N PRO A 11 -18.12 -10.79 26.83
CA PRO A 11 -17.37 -10.47 25.59
C PRO A 11 -17.55 -8.97 25.15
N MET A 12 -17.30 -8.45 23.93
CA MET A 12 -17.22 -8.95 22.55
C MET A 12 -16.18 -8.21 21.65
N LEU A 13 -15.83 -8.87 20.53
CA LEU A 13 -15.64 -8.40 19.12
C LEU A 13 -15.54 -6.88 18.84
N SER A 14 -14.69 -6.37 17.92
CA SER A 14 -13.67 -6.90 16.98
C SER A 14 -12.99 -5.68 16.27
N MET A 15 -12.03 -5.72 15.32
CA MET A 15 -11.49 -6.75 14.42
C MET A 15 -9.95 -6.64 14.22
N SER A 16 -9.38 -7.73 13.70
CA SER A 16 -8.11 -7.91 12.98
C SER A 16 -7.97 -7.08 11.68
N SER A 17 -6.81 -6.91 11.02
CA SER A 17 -5.39 -7.23 11.29
C SER A 17 -4.47 -6.46 10.32
N ASP A 18 -3.15 -6.56 10.50
CA ASP A 18 -2.08 -5.89 9.77
C ASP A 18 -1.73 -6.42 8.37
N THR A 19 -0.88 -5.68 7.66
CA THR A 19 -0.27 -5.98 6.34
C THR A 19 0.93 -6.93 6.44
N HIS A 20 1.13 -7.80 5.44
CA HIS A 20 2.43 -8.47 5.21
C HIS A 20 2.81 -8.55 3.73
N SER A 21 4.10 -8.37 3.46
CA SER A 21 4.75 -8.47 2.15
C SER A 21 5.32 -9.88 1.90
N ILE A 22 5.48 -10.25 0.61
CA ILE A 22 6.05 -11.52 0.17
C ILE A 22 7.44 -11.31 -0.45
N SER A 23 8.38 -12.17 -0.06
CA SER A 23 9.67 -12.39 -0.76
C SER A 23 9.78 -13.87 -1.13
N TYR A 24 10.14 -14.18 -2.37
CA TYR A 24 10.26 -15.55 -2.88
C TYR A 24 11.64 -16.16 -2.62
N SER A 25 11.70 -17.45 -2.29
CA SER A 25 12.84 -18.33 -2.62
C SER A 25 12.46 -19.82 -2.57
N PRO A 26 13.20 -20.70 -3.29
CA PRO A 26 12.62 -21.93 -3.81
C PRO A 26 12.77 -23.17 -2.92
N SER A 27 11.88 -24.11 -3.22
CA SER A 27 11.81 -25.51 -2.79
C SER A 27 13.12 -26.23 -2.49
N ASN A 28 13.12 -26.99 -1.38
CA ASN A 28 13.77 -28.29 -1.34
C ASN A 28 12.83 -29.34 -0.74
N LEU A 29 12.73 -30.48 -1.42
CA LEU A 29 11.88 -31.62 -1.07
C LEU A 29 12.67 -32.61 -0.21
N SER A 30 12.16 -33.00 0.96
CA SER A 30 12.55 -34.27 1.61
C SER A 30 11.55 -34.72 2.68
N THR A 31 10.94 -35.87 2.40
CA THR A 31 10.67 -37.00 3.32
C THR A 31 9.91 -36.71 4.62
N SER A 32 8.63 -37.12 4.65
CA SER A 32 7.75 -37.04 5.82
C SER A 32 8.03 -38.13 6.87
N THR A 33 8.27 -37.74 8.14
CA THR A 33 7.96 -38.61 9.29
C THR A 33 7.62 -37.83 10.56
N VAL A 34 6.56 -38.28 11.26
CA VAL A 34 6.16 -37.98 12.66
C VAL A 34 5.61 -36.57 13.00
N ALA A 35 4.30 -36.39 12.74
CA ALA A 35 3.23 -35.88 13.64
C ALA A 35 3.33 -34.47 14.33
N PRO A 36 2.20 -33.88 14.82
CA PRO A 36 0.77 -34.08 14.53
C PRO A 36 0.05 -32.76 14.12
N ALA A 37 -1.29 -32.76 14.22
CA ALA A 37 -2.21 -31.59 14.31
C ALA A 37 -2.79 -30.96 13.01
N SER A 38 -4.05 -31.34 12.77
CA SER A 38 -5.18 -30.47 12.36
C SER A 38 -5.09 -29.54 11.14
N ARG A 39 -5.73 -29.99 10.04
CA ARG A 39 -6.65 -29.22 9.19
C ARG A 39 -6.18 -27.83 8.71
N LEU A 40 -5.22 -27.77 7.79
CA LEU A 40 -5.05 -26.57 6.96
C LEU A 40 -6.16 -26.50 5.90
N ARG A 41 -7.23 -25.77 6.22
CA ARG A 41 -8.20 -25.30 5.21
C ARG A 41 -7.49 -24.36 4.25
N LEU A 42 -7.60 -24.63 2.95
CA LEU A 42 -7.26 -23.70 1.87
C LEU A 42 -7.96 -22.35 2.14
N ARG A 43 -7.19 -21.31 2.48
CA ARG A 43 -7.72 -19.95 2.55
C ARG A 43 -7.59 -19.30 1.18
N LYS A 44 -8.74 -19.31 0.49
CA LYS A 44 -9.16 -18.44 -0.62
C LYS A 44 -8.46 -17.07 -0.60
N GLU A 45 -7.94 -16.62 -1.74
CA GLU A 45 -7.28 -15.32 -1.92
C GLU A 45 -8.09 -14.17 -1.32
N GLU A 46 -7.44 -13.39 -0.45
CA GLU A 46 -7.98 -12.17 0.15
C GLU A 46 -7.44 -10.96 -0.62
N TRP A 47 -8.34 -10.09 -1.08
CA TRP A 47 -8.01 -8.97 -1.96
C TRP A 47 -7.20 -7.91 -1.21
N ALA A 48 -5.95 -7.68 -1.65
CA ALA A 48 -5.04 -6.69 -1.05
C ALA A 48 -5.43 -5.24 -1.41
N LEU A 49 -6.42 -4.70 -0.70
CA LEU A 49 -6.94 -3.35 -0.85
C LEU A 49 -6.06 -2.29 -0.16
N ASP A 50 -5.48 -1.39 -0.96
CA ASP A 50 -4.98 -0.02 -0.67
C ASP A 50 -4.03 0.25 0.52
N ARG A 51 -3.72 -0.73 1.38
CA ARG A 51 -2.75 -0.59 2.48
C ARG A 51 -1.28 -0.67 2.03
N ASN A 52 -1.03 -0.92 0.75
CA ASN A 52 0.22 -1.49 0.25
C ASN A 52 1.43 -0.54 0.09
N TYR A 53 1.34 0.73 0.48
CA TYR A 53 2.48 1.67 0.41
C TYR A 53 2.67 2.47 1.72
N PRO A 54 3.21 1.85 2.79
CA PRO A 54 3.57 2.54 4.04
C PRO A 54 4.75 3.53 3.88
N ASN A 55 5.50 3.44 2.78
CA ASN A 55 6.70 4.22 2.52
C ASN A 55 6.66 4.89 1.14
N CYS A 56 7.36 6.02 0.99
CA CYS A 56 7.59 6.66 -0.30
C CYS A 56 8.21 5.68 -1.30
N HIS A 57 7.64 5.57 -2.50
CA HIS A 57 8.14 4.63 -3.51
C HIS A 57 9.58 4.92 -3.93
N LEU A 58 10.03 6.19 -3.91
CA LEU A 58 11.40 6.58 -4.25
C LEU A 58 12.35 6.48 -3.06
N CYS A 59 12.27 7.40 -2.08
CA CYS A 59 13.22 7.48 -0.97
C CYS A 59 13.02 6.46 0.16
N LYS A 60 11.94 5.67 0.13
CA LYS A 60 11.55 4.69 1.17
C LYS A 60 11.32 5.27 2.59
N GLU A 61 11.34 6.59 2.78
CA GLU A 61 10.91 7.21 4.05
C GLU A 61 9.45 6.80 4.36
N PRO A 62 9.14 6.42 5.62
CA PRO A 62 7.77 6.08 6.02
C PRO A 62 6.87 7.32 5.98
N PHE A 63 5.61 7.12 5.59
CA PHE A 63 4.61 8.19 5.67
C PHE A 63 4.18 8.43 7.13
N THR A 64 3.98 9.69 7.48
CA THR A 64 3.58 10.15 8.82
C THR A 64 2.55 11.26 8.70
N PHE A 65 2.08 11.82 9.82
CA PHE A 65 1.17 12.97 9.79
C PHE A 65 1.76 14.21 9.09
N PHE A 66 3.10 14.35 9.13
CA PHE A 66 3.84 15.42 8.46
C PHE A 66 4.40 14.98 7.09
N ASN A 67 4.85 13.73 6.95
CA ASN A 67 5.29 13.17 5.68
C ASN A 67 4.11 12.52 4.94
N ARG A 68 3.36 13.30 4.17
CA ARG A 68 2.09 12.86 3.56
C ARG A 68 2.29 12.09 2.25
N ARG A 69 1.20 11.43 1.80
CA ARG A 69 1.14 10.61 0.58
C ARG A 69 0.73 11.45 -0.62
N HIS A 70 1.50 11.37 -1.71
CA HIS A 70 1.26 12.10 -2.95
C HIS A 70 1.40 11.16 -4.15
N HIS A 71 0.37 11.07 -5.00
CA HIS A 71 0.41 10.22 -6.19
C HIS A 71 1.11 10.93 -7.36
N CYS A 72 1.96 10.21 -8.09
CA CYS A 72 2.41 10.64 -9.42
C CYS A 72 1.28 10.42 -10.42
N ARG A 73 0.86 11.46 -11.15
CA ARG A 73 -0.22 11.33 -12.15
C ARG A 73 0.22 10.63 -13.44
N SER A 74 1.52 10.45 -13.66
CA SER A 74 2.09 9.73 -14.82
C SER A 74 2.26 8.23 -14.56
N CYS A 75 2.73 7.81 -13.37
CA CYS A 75 2.97 6.38 -13.06
C CYS A 75 2.07 5.79 -11.96
N GLY A 76 1.15 6.56 -11.38
CA GLY A 76 0.19 6.10 -10.36
C GLY A 76 0.76 5.85 -8.96
N LEU A 77 2.07 5.68 -8.82
CA LEU A 77 2.74 5.32 -7.56
C LEU A 77 2.73 6.44 -6.50
N VAL A 78 2.95 6.07 -5.23
CA VAL A 78 2.88 6.96 -4.05
C VAL A 78 4.25 7.45 -3.60
N PHE A 79 4.39 8.75 -3.39
CA PHE A 79 5.63 9.43 -3.03
C PHE A 79 5.42 10.43 -1.88
N CYS A 80 6.49 10.86 -1.22
CA CYS A 80 6.47 12.03 -0.34
C CYS A 80 6.52 13.34 -1.14
N GLU A 81 6.35 14.48 -0.46
CA GLU A 81 6.42 15.82 -1.07
C GLU A 81 7.74 16.02 -1.83
N LYS A 82 8.88 15.75 -1.18
CA LYS A 82 10.23 15.89 -1.77
C LYS A 82 10.41 15.06 -3.06
N CYS A 83 9.88 13.85 -3.09
CA CYS A 83 10.01 12.95 -4.25
C CYS A 83 8.93 13.18 -5.32
N SER A 84 8.02 14.14 -5.11
CA SER A 84 6.94 14.51 -6.04
C SER A 84 6.72 16.02 -6.14
N SER A 85 7.79 16.80 -6.00
CA SER A 85 7.78 18.27 -6.06
C SER A 85 7.65 18.83 -7.49
N SER A 86 7.75 17.97 -8.51
CA SER A 86 7.71 18.35 -9.93
C SER A 86 6.31 18.24 -10.53
N SER A 87 6.09 18.92 -11.66
CA SER A 87 4.86 18.82 -12.45
C SER A 87 5.14 18.74 -13.94
N LEU A 88 4.24 18.09 -14.69
CA LEU A 88 4.27 18.02 -16.15
C LEU A 88 2.96 18.52 -16.74
N SER A 89 3.03 19.09 -17.93
CA SER A 89 1.89 19.41 -18.79
C SER A 89 1.36 18.13 -19.45
N MET A 90 0.09 17.79 -19.21
CA MET A 90 -0.61 16.72 -19.92
C MET A 90 -1.83 17.29 -20.66
N SER A 91 -2.11 16.74 -21.83
CA SER A 91 -3.33 16.99 -22.59
C SER A 91 -4.51 16.25 -21.96
N THR A 92 -5.60 16.96 -21.71
CA THR A 92 -6.89 16.40 -21.32
C THR A 92 -7.94 16.84 -22.34
N HIS A 93 -8.74 15.90 -22.84
CA HIS A 93 -9.93 16.24 -23.61
C HIS A 93 -10.96 16.89 -22.69
N ALA A 94 -11.46 18.07 -23.07
CA ALA A 94 -12.50 18.76 -22.31
C ALA A 94 -13.87 18.12 -22.60
N GLU A 95 -14.36 17.31 -21.66
CA GLU A 95 -15.72 16.80 -21.64
C GLU A 95 -16.71 17.96 -21.44
N GLY A 96 -17.21 18.56 -22.53
CA GLY A 96 -18.24 19.61 -22.43
C GLY A 96 -18.22 20.76 -23.44
N GLY A 97 -17.70 20.59 -24.66
CA GLY A 97 -17.98 21.50 -25.78
C GLY A 97 -16.76 21.96 -26.58
N SER A 98 -16.86 21.86 -27.91
CA SER A 98 -15.90 22.33 -28.93
C SER A 98 -14.43 21.93 -28.71
N ASP A 99 -14.09 20.70 -29.11
CA ASP A 99 -12.80 20.23 -29.67
C ASP A 99 -11.46 20.70 -29.02
N GLY A 100 -11.52 21.18 -27.78
CA GLY A 100 -10.39 21.77 -27.07
C GLY A 100 -9.55 20.73 -26.34
N VAL A 101 -8.28 20.61 -26.75
CA VAL A 101 -7.26 19.94 -25.95
C VAL A 101 -6.75 20.93 -24.89
N ALA A 102 -7.18 20.74 -23.64
CA ALA A 102 -6.68 21.55 -22.53
C ALA A 102 -5.33 21.00 -22.03
N ILE A 103 -4.35 21.87 -21.82
CA ILE A 103 -3.06 21.51 -21.24
C ILE A 103 -3.09 21.81 -19.73
N VAL A 104 -3.02 20.76 -18.91
CA VAL A 104 -3.10 20.85 -17.44
C VAL A 104 -1.76 20.45 -16.83
N ARG A 105 -1.25 21.24 -15.87
CA ARG A 105 -0.08 20.84 -15.07
C ARG A 105 -0.50 19.87 -13.98
N VAL A 106 0.06 18.67 -13.98
CA VAL A 106 -0.17 17.64 -12.96
C VAL A 106 1.09 17.30 -12.19
N ARG A 107 0.96 16.96 -10.91
CA ARG A 107 2.07 16.50 -10.08
C ARG A 107 2.63 15.15 -10.57
N VAL A 108 3.95 15.04 -10.64
CA VAL A 108 4.66 13.79 -10.94
C VAL A 108 5.79 13.54 -9.95
N CYS A 109 6.29 12.30 -9.90
CA CYS A 109 7.54 12.01 -9.18
C CYS A 109 8.76 12.53 -9.95
N LEU A 110 9.89 12.69 -9.25
CA LEU A 110 11.14 13.14 -9.85
C LEU A 110 11.59 12.27 -11.04
N THR A 111 11.36 10.95 -10.97
CA THR A 111 11.67 10.02 -12.08
C THR A 111 10.85 10.32 -13.34
N CYS A 112 9.52 10.48 -13.21
CA CYS A 112 8.67 10.84 -14.34
C CYS A 112 8.96 12.25 -14.87
N ALA A 113 9.33 13.20 -13.99
CA ALA A 113 9.75 14.54 -14.40
C ALA A 113 11.00 14.49 -15.29
N GLN A 114 11.98 13.65 -14.94
CA GLN A 114 13.20 13.47 -15.74
C GLN A 114 12.94 12.73 -17.07
N LEU A 115 12.01 11.76 -17.09
CA LEU A 115 11.73 10.95 -18.28
C LEU A 115 10.79 11.61 -19.31
N HIS A 116 9.97 12.58 -18.89
CA HIS A 116 8.90 13.15 -19.71
C HIS A 116 8.86 14.70 -19.68
N GLY A 117 9.84 15.35 -19.04
CA GLY A 117 9.96 16.81 -18.96
C GLY A 117 11.02 17.39 -19.89
N SER A 118 11.35 16.69 -20.99
CA SER A 118 12.28 17.13 -22.06
C SER A 118 11.51 17.66 -23.26
#